data_AF-A0A5T9SKD5-F1
#
_entry.id   AF-A0A5T9SKD5-F1
#
_cell.length_a   1.000
_cell.length_b   1.000
_cell.length_c   1.000
_cell.angle_alpha   90.00
_cell.angle_beta   90.00
_cell.angle_gamma   90.00
#
_symmetry.space_group_name_H-M   'P 1'
#
loop_
_entity.id
_entity.type
_entity.pdbx_description
1 polymer ?
#
loop_
_entity_poly.entity_id
_entity_poly.type
_entity_poly.pdbx_seq_one_letter_code
_entity_poly.pdbx_strand_id
1 'polypeptide(L)'
;MSDRTPSTDALETLGMIHFKPEHRDAIHLAVEPVKAFCLLKPGERIGIVDGVAYPSGYNFNEGKIPYHGIVDPFLPAPAKAGESFWLVMAPRMVTSLRHVWSHPEFPDE
;
A
#
# COMPACT_ATOMS: atom_id res chain seq x y z
N MET A 1 31.09 -5.93 16.51
CA MET A 1 29.73 -5.60 16.03
C MET A 1 29.31 -6.79 15.19
N SER A 2 28.16 -7.42 15.49
CA SER A 2 27.71 -8.61 14.77
C SER A 2 27.17 -8.15 13.41
N ASP A 3 27.88 -8.47 12.33
CA ASP A 3 27.39 -8.36 10.97
C ASP A 3 26.22 -9.33 10.80
N ARG A 4 25.03 -8.85 11.15
CA ARG A 4 23.80 -9.56 10.79
C ARG A 4 23.64 -9.37 9.29
N THR A 5 23.81 -10.44 8.53
CA THR A 5 23.39 -10.50 7.13
C THR A 5 21.94 -9.98 7.07
N PRO A 6 21.61 -8.99 6.23
CA PRO A 6 20.24 -8.52 6.09
C PRO A 6 19.36 -9.71 5.71
N SER A 7 18.51 -10.14 6.64
CA SER A 7 17.45 -11.11 6.36
C SER A 7 16.33 -10.28 5.74
N THR A 8 16.31 -10.20 4.41
CA THR A 8 15.22 -9.57 3.64
C THR A 8 13.96 -10.46 3.59
N ASP A 9 13.75 -11.26 4.63
CA ASP A 9 12.70 -12.28 4.68
C ASP A 9 11.31 -11.65 4.80
N ALA A 10 11.19 -10.47 5.42
CA ALA A 10 9.88 -9.85 5.62
C ALA A 10 9.26 -9.33 4.31
N LEU A 11 10.07 -8.85 3.35
CA LEU A 11 9.57 -8.42 2.04
C LEU A 11 8.96 -9.60 1.26
N GLU A 12 9.60 -10.77 1.34
CA GLU A 12 9.13 -11.98 0.66
C GLU A 12 7.91 -12.58 1.35
N THR A 13 7.85 -12.51 2.69
CA THR A 13 6.85 -13.19 3.50
C THR A 13 5.64 -12.34 3.90
N LEU A 14 5.67 -11.02 3.70
CA LEU A 14 4.57 -10.14 4.08
C LEU A 14 3.25 -10.55 3.39
N GLY A 15 2.20 -10.69 4.19
CA GLY A 15 0.88 -11.16 3.74
C GLY A 15 0.73 -12.69 3.72
N MET A 16 1.70 -13.44 4.26
CA MET A 16 1.63 -14.89 4.45
C MET A 16 1.69 -15.28 5.93
N ILE A 17 1.23 -16.50 6.24
CA ILE A 17 1.47 -17.13 7.54
C ILE A 17 2.90 -17.67 7.54
N HIS A 18 3.70 -17.29 8.54
CA HIS A 18 5.08 -17.76 8.66
C HIS A 18 5.15 -19.29 8.82
N PHE A 19 6.11 -19.91 8.13
CA PHE A 19 6.36 -21.35 8.13
C PHE A 19 7.76 -21.72 8.64
N LYS A 20 8.55 -20.72 9.04
CA LYS A 20 9.88 -20.83 9.64
C LYS A 20 10.03 -19.75 10.74
N PRO A 21 11.03 -19.86 11.63
CA PRO A 21 11.37 -18.76 12.53
C PRO A 21 11.79 -17.52 11.76
N GLU A 22 11.17 -16.38 12.03
CA GLU A 22 11.50 -15.08 11.43
C GLU A 22 12.24 -14.17 12.41
N HIS A 23 12.93 -13.15 11.88
CA HIS A 23 13.63 -12.13 12.65
C HIS A 23 12.97 -10.75 12.51
N ARG A 24 13.44 -9.77 13.31
CA ARG A 24 12.96 -8.39 13.19
C ARG A 24 13.52 -7.78 11.90
N ASP A 25 12.64 -7.19 11.11
CA ASP A 25 12.98 -6.48 9.88
C ASP A 25 12.12 -5.21 9.76
N ALA A 26 12.59 -4.23 9.00
CA ALA A 26 11.90 -2.99 8.70
C ALA A 26 11.79 -2.82 7.19
N ILE A 27 10.57 -2.66 6.69
CA ILE A 27 10.27 -2.61 5.26
C ILE A 27 9.57 -1.29 4.91
N HIS A 28 9.83 -0.80 3.70
CA HIS A 28 9.09 0.32 3.12
C HIS A 28 7.88 -0.21 2.36
N LEU A 29 6.73 0.43 2.54
CA LEU A 29 5.50 0.11 1.82
C LEU A 29 5.19 1.23 0.83
N ALA A 30 4.76 0.86 -0.37
CA ALA A 30 4.28 1.83 -1.35
C ALA A 30 2.89 2.33 -0.94
N VAL A 31 2.70 3.64 -1.05
CA VAL A 31 1.44 4.30 -0.74
C VAL A 31 1.00 5.21 -1.87
N GLU A 32 -0.31 5.36 -2.03
CA GLU A 32 -0.92 6.27 -3.00
C GLU A 32 -2.01 7.10 -2.31
N PRO A 33 -2.11 8.42 -2.55
CA PRO A 33 -3.17 9.23 -1.98
C PRO A 33 -4.48 8.97 -2.73
N VAL A 34 -5.52 8.56 -2.00
CA VAL A 34 -6.82 8.20 -2.59
C VAL A 34 -7.96 8.83 -1.81
N LYS A 35 -9.11 9.00 -2.46
CA LYS A 35 -10.33 9.56 -1.84
C LYS A 35 -11.31 8.44 -1.49
N ALA A 36 -11.87 8.45 -0.29
CA ALA A 36 -12.85 7.44 0.13
C ALA A 36 -14.19 7.63 -0.60
N PHE A 37 -14.75 6.55 -1.16
CA PHE A 37 -16.11 6.54 -1.70
C PHE A 37 -17.17 6.54 -0.60
N CYS A 38 -16.94 5.77 0.46
CA CYS A 38 -17.83 5.57 1.59
C CYS A 38 -17.04 5.57 2.91
N LEU A 39 -17.68 5.20 4.02
CA LEU A 39 -16.96 5.00 5.28
C LEU A 39 -16.04 3.79 5.17
N LEU A 40 -14.73 4.00 5.26
CA LEU A 40 -13.70 2.98 5.14
C LEU A 40 -12.88 2.87 6.44
N LYS A 41 -12.75 1.66 6.98
CA LYS A 41 -12.08 1.43 8.27
C LYS A 41 -10.56 1.25 8.11
N PRO A 42 -9.74 1.63 9.10
CA PRO A 42 -8.30 1.36 9.07
C PRO A 42 -8.03 -0.15 8.83
N GLY A 43 -7.13 -0.46 7.90
CA GLY A 43 -6.80 -1.84 7.50
C GLY A 43 -7.83 -2.55 6.62
N GLU A 44 -8.94 -1.90 6.24
CA GLU A 44 -9.95 -2.49 5.37
C GLU A 44 -9.41 -2.74 3.95
N ARG A 45 -9.77 -3.88 3.35
CA ARG A 45 -9.37 -4.25 1.98
C ARG A 45 -10.12 -3.40 0.96
N ILE A 46 -9.39 -2.70 0.12
CA ILE A 46 -9.96 -1.76 -0.86
C ILE A 46 -9.37 -1.94 -2.26
N GLY A 47 -10.10 -1.40 -3.23
CA GLY A 47 -9.63 -1.20 -4.58
C GLY A 47 -9.85 0.23 -5.04
N ILE A 48 -9.01 0.68 -5.98
CA ILE A 48 -9.06 2.02 -6.53
C ILE A 48 -9.64 1.99 -7.93
N VAL A 49 -10.52 2.95 -8.22
CA VAL A 49 -11.00 3.28 -9.56
C VAL A 49 -10.93 4.81 -9.68
N ASP A 50 -10.17 5.31 -10.65
CA ASP A 50 -10.00 6.75 -10.91
C ASP A 50 -9.63 7.59 -9.67
N GLY A 51 -8.72 7.06 -8.84
CA GLY A 51 -8.27 7.72 -7.60
C GLY A 51 -9.26 7.66 -6.42
N VAL A 52 -10.38 6.95 -6.59
CA VAL A 52 -11.40 6.75 -5.54
C VAL A 52 -11.32 5.32 -5.00
N ALA A 53 -11.27 5.21 -3.68
CA ALA A 53 -11.20 3.95 -2.95
C ALA A 53 -12.60 3.40 -2.62
N TYR A 54 -12.82 2.14 -2.96
CA TYR A 54 -14.04 1.38 -2.69
C TYR A 54 -13.70 0.11 -1.89
N PRO A 55 -14.66 -0.45 -1.13
CA PRO A 55 -14.49 -1.77 -0.54
C PRO A 55 -14.17 -2.82 -1.63
N SER A 56 -13.17 -3.66 -1.39
CA SER A 56 -12.81 -4.73 -2.34
C SER A 56 -14.00 -5.65 -2.57
N GLY A 57 -14.30 -5.97 -3.84
CA GLY A 57 -15.43 -6.81 -4.22
C GLY A 57 -16.79 -6.10 -4.27
N TYR A 58 -16.84 -4.80 -3.98
CA TYR A 58 -18.03 -3.96 -4.18
C TYR A 58 -18.47 -3.98 -5.65
N ASN A 59 -19.78 -3.98 -5.90
CA ASN A 59 -20.32 -3.93 -7.27
C ASN A 59 -20.24 -2.50 -7.78
N PHE A 60 -19.50 -2.28 -8.87
CA PHE A 60 -19.35 -0.98 -9.51
C PHE A 60 -19.43 -1.15 -11.02
N ASN A 61 -20.33 -0.42 -11.67
CA ASN A 61 -20.73 -0.65 -13.06
C ASN A 61 -21.10 -2.13 -13.31
N GLU A 62 -20.57 -2.74 -14.36
CA GLU A 62 -20.80 -4.15 -14.73
C GLU A 62 -19.83 -5.13 -14.05
N GLY A 63 -19.04 -4.69 -13.06
CA GLY A 63 -17.97 -5.48 -12.46
C GLY A 63 -17.84 -5.36 -10.95
N LYS A 64 -16.82 -6.02 -10.41
CA LYS A 64 -16.41 -5.94 -9.01
C LYS A 64 -15.11 -5.17 -8.88
N ILE A 65 -15.02 -4.35 -7.83
CA ILE A 65 -13.80 -3.62 -7.49
C ILE A 65 -12.67 -4.63 -7.18
N PRO A 66 -11.53 -4.59 -7.89
CA PRO A 66 -10.40 -5.47 -7.64
C PRO A 66 -9.68 -5.10 -6.33
N TYR A 67 -8.89 -6.02 -5.79
CA TYR A 67 -8.10 -5.76 -4.59
C TYR A 67 -6.76 -5.10 -4.95
N HIS A 68 -6.49 -3.92 -4.39
CA HIS A 68 -5.23 -3.20 -4.61
C HIS A 68 -4.42 -3.01 -3.32
N GLY A 69 -5.05 -3.06 -2.15
CA GLY A 69 -4.37 -2.85 -0.87
C GLY A 69 -5.36 -2.62 0.26
N ILE A 70 -4.88 -1.94 1.30
CA ILE A 70 -5.66 -1.64 2.50
C ILE A 70 -5.70 -0.14 2.79
N VAL A 71 -6.74 0.27 3.48
CA VAL A 71 -6.79 1.59 4.14
C VAL A 71 -5.63 1.70 5.12
N ASP A 72 -4.96 2.86 5.16
CA ASP A 72 -3.92 3.17 6.15
C ASP A 72 -4.30 2.66 7.56
N PRO A 73 -3.58 1.63 8.06
CA PRO A 73 -3.93 0.99 9.32
C PRO A 73 -3.62 1.86 10.53
N PHE A 74 -2.89 2.97 10.34
CA PHE A 74 -2.54 3.91 11.40
C PHE A 74 -3.53 5.07 11.55
N LEU A 75 -4.58 5.12 10.72
CA LEU A 75 -5.64 6.11 10.88
C LEU A 75 -6.33 5.96 12.25
N PRO A 76 -6.50 7.07 13.00
CA PRO A 76 -7.12 7.03 14.32
C PRO A 76 -8.64 6.81 14.26
N ALA A 77 -9.26 7.02 13.10
CA ALA A 77 -10.68 6.84 12.86
C ALA A 77 -10.94 6.42 11.40
N PRO A 78 -12.11 5.83 11.09
CA PRO A 78 -12.48 5.54 9.70
C PRO A 78 -12.50 6.79 8.82
N ALA A 79 -12.00 6.67 7.58
CA ALA A 79 -12.10 7.71 6.56
C ALA A 79 -13.55 7.79 6.07
N LYS A 80 -14.12 9.00 6.03
CA LYS A 80 -15.47 9.25 5.55
C LYS A 80 -15.46 9.53 4.05
N ALA A 81 -16.62 9.36 3.42
CA ALA A 81 -16.81 9.67 2.01
C ALA A 81 -16.29 11.08 1.66
N GLY A 82 -15.42 11.17 0.66
CA GLY A 82 -14.81 12.41 0.20
C GLY A 82 -13.49 12.79 0.90
N GLU A 83 -13.13 12.16 2.02
CA GLU A 83 -11.86 12.37 2.69
C GLU A 83 -10.72 11.64 1.98
N SER A 84 -9.53 12.23 2.02
CA SER A 84 -8.32 11.66 1.43
C SER A 84 -7.50 10.93 2.48
N PHE A 85 -6.94 9.78 2.12
CA PHE A 85 -6.06 9.00 3.00
C PHE A 85 -5.04 8.22 2.16
N TRP A 86 -4.08 7.58 2.83
CA TRP A 86 -3.11 6.72 2.15
C TRP A 86 -3.69 5.32 1.89
N LEU A 87 -3.74 4.91 0.63
CA LEU A 87 -3.79 3.50 0.29
C LEU A 87 -2.42 2.90 0.64
N VAL A 88 -2.39 1.87 1.48
CA VAL A 88 -1.20 1.02 1.62
C VAL A 88 -1.33 -0.11 0.61
N MET A 89 -0.50 -0.06 -0.42
CA MET A 89 -0.59 -0.99 -1.55
C MET A 89 -0.27 -2.43 -1.11
N ALA A 90 -0.98 -3.39 -1.68
CA ALA A 90 -0.71 -4.80 -1.39
C ALA A 90 0.73 -5.18 -1.78
N PRO A 91 1.35 -6.11 -1.04
CA PRO A 91 2.72 -6.56 -1.34
C PRO A 91 2.82 -7.06 -2.78
N ARG A 92 3.98 -6.81 -3.42
CA ARG A 92 4.31 -7.29 -4.78
C ARG A 92 3.44 -6.72 -5.91
N MET A 93 2.66 -5.66 -5.65
CA MET A 93 1.90 -4.95 -6.71
C MET A 93 2.73 -3.89 -7.44
N VAL A 94 3.78 -3.34 -6.79
CA VAL A 94 4.67 -2.36 -7.40
C VAL A 94 5.55 -3.06 -8.45
N THR A 95 5.45 -2.62 -9.70
CA THR A 95 6.18 -3.21 -10.83
C THR A 95 7.50 -2.51 -11.14
N SER A 96 7.62 -1.22 -10.81
CA SER A 96 8.86 -0.46 -10.94
C SER A 96 8.89 0.72 -9.97
N LEU A 97 10.06 1.03 -9.42
CA LEU A 97 10.34 2.27 -8.69
C LEU A 97 11.47 2.99 -9.42
N ARG A 98 11.27 4.28 -9.72
CA ARG A 98 12.30 5.14 -10.30
C ARG A 98 12.78 6.09 -9.22
N HIS A 99 14.08 6.09 -8.95
CA HIS A 99 14.72 7.15 -8.17
C HIS A 99 15.15 8.24 -9.14
N VAL A 100 14.32 9.28 -9.28
CA VAL A 100 14.68 10.46 -10.07
C VAL A 100 15.41 11.43 -9.14
N TRP A 101 16.54 11.95 -9.60
CA TRP A 101 17.23 13.08 -8.97
C TRP A 101 17.08 14.28 -9.90
N SER A 102 16.85 15.45 -9.32
CA SER A 102 16.84 16.72 -10.05
C SER A 102 17.99 17.59 -9.53
N HIS A 103 18.54 18.43 -10.40
CA HIS A 103 19.58 19.38 -10.04
C HIS A 103 19.39 20.67 -10.80
N PRO A 104 19.56 21.85 -10.18
CA PRO A 104 19.25 23.13 -10.83
C PRO A 104 19.98 23.37 -12.17
N GLU A 105 21.17 22.79 -12.33
CA GLU A 105 21.98 22.92 -13.55
C GLU A 105 21.82 21.76 -14.56
N PHE A 106 21.09 20.70 -14.21
CA PHE A 106 20.83 19.58 -15.12
C PHE A 106 19.33 19.49 -15.38
N PRO A 107 18.88 19.62 -16.65
CA PRO A 107 17.45 19.52 -16.96
C PRO A 107 16.92 18.13 -16.56
N ASP A 108 15.69 18.10 -16.06
CA ASP A 108 15.00 16.85 -15.70
C ASP A 108 14.82 15.98 -16.96
N GLU A 109 15.17 14.69 -16.86
CA GLU A 109 14.88 13.66 -17.89
C GLU A 109 13.51 13.02 -17.69
#